data_AF-A0A2A5CE59-F1
#
_entry.id   AF-A0A2A5CE59-F1
#
_cell.length_a   1.000
_cell.length_b   1.000
_cell.length_c   1.000
_cell.angle_alpha   90.00
_cell.angle_beta   90.00
_cell.angle_gamma   90.00
#
_symmetry.space_group_name_H-M   'P 1'
#
loop_
_entity.id
_entity.type
_entity.pdbx_description
1 polymer ?
#
loop_
_entity_poly.entity_id
_entity_poly.type
_entity_poly.pdbx_seq_one_letter_code
_entity_poly.pdbx_strand_id
1 'polypeptide(L)'
;MLPPSTSRASAPRSRITSTLRTALWTRSRNEIDDEEYNEFYKHISHDFEDALTWSHNRVEGKQEYTSLLYIPRKAPYDLYNRDTPRGLKLYVQRVFIMDDAEQFLPLYLRFAKGILDSSDMPLNVSREVLQSNKQVESIKSALSKRLLDMLKKIAKNKPEDYATFWEQFGQVLKEGPAEDNANKEKIAGLFRFASTKDGTAKQTVSLDDYLGRMVEKQEKIYYITADSHITAACSPHLEVFKKKGIEVLIMSERIDEWMMGYLSEYDGKNFQSIAKGDLDLSEIGEEEDKEAQEKLEKDSEDLISRIKTALEAKVEAVKVSTRLTDSPACLVVGAHDMGAQMRQIMEAAGQAMPETKPTLEINVSHPLVENLKEEIQEDRFNDLSMILFDQASLAEGGQLDDPAAYVQRINKLLLQLSK
;
A
#
# COMPACT_ATOMS: atom_id res chain seq x y z
N MET A 1 16.11 77.54 9.41
CA MET A 1 14.83 76.79 9.36
C MET A 1 15.18 75.32 9.13
N LEU A 2 15.11 74.53 10.20
CA LEU A 2 15.25 73.07 10.14
C LEU A 2 13.86 72.46 9.86
N PRO A 3 13.73 71.41 9.03
CA PRO A 3 12.45 70.73 8.84
C PRO A 3 12.12 69.84 10.06
N PRO A 4 10.83 69.56 10.32
CA PRO A 4 10.38 68.91 11.55
C PRO A 4 10.63 67.40 11.53
N SER A 5 10.85 66.87 12.73
CA SER A 5 11.00 65.46 13.05
C SER A 5 9.76 64.65 12.68
N THR A 6 9.93 63.63 11.86
CA THR A 6 8.92 62.60 11.62
C THR A 6 8.85 61.66 12.82
N SER A 7 7.68 61.66 13.46
CA SER A 7 7.20 60.68 14.42
C SER A 7 7.41 59.24 13.89
N ARG A 8 8.22 58.44 14.60
CA ARG A 8 8.29 56.99 14.38
C ARG A 8 7.02 56.36 14.93
N ALA A 9 6.15 55.91 14.02
CA ALA A 9 5.11 54.94 14.34
C ALA A 9 5.75 53.68 14.96
N SER A 10 5.32 53.32 16.17
CA SER A 10 5.72 52.09 16.84
C SER A 10 5.07 50.89 16.15
N ALA A 11 5.87 50.10 15.43
CA ALA A 11 5.45 48.79 14.94
C ALA A 11 5.24 47.81 16.13
N PRO A 12 4.26 46.90 16.07
CA PRO A 12 3.95 45.97 17.17
C PRO A 12 4.96 44.81 17.16
N ARG A 13 6.19 45.04 17.64
CA ARG A 13 7.23 44.00 17.77
C ARG A 13 7.33 43.40 19.18
N SER A 14 6.45 43.77 20.11
CA SER A 14 6.59 43.42 21.53
C SER A 14 5.69 42.30 22.06
N ARG A 15 4.74 41.78 21.27
CA ARG A 15 3.87 40.66 21.72
C ARG A 15 4.44 39.28 21.41
N ILE A 16 5.09 39.12 20.26
CA ILE A 16 5.57 37.81 19.74
C ILE A 16 6.77 37.27 20.52
N THR A 17 7.66 38.13 21.01
CA THR A 17 8.82 37.70 21.80
C THR A 17 8.48 37.33 23.25
N SER A 18 7.30 37.73 23.75
CA SER A 18 6.85 37.40 25.11
C SER A 18 6.20 36.01 25.19
N THR A 19 5.55 35.54 24.13
CA THR A 19 4.86 34.24 24.11
C THR A 19 5.82 33.06 23.99
N LEU A 20 7.04 33.27 23.48
CA LEU A 20 8.12 32.27 23.43
C LEU A 20 8.76 31.96 24.81
N ARG A 21 8.46 32.75 25.87
CA ARG A 21 8.96 32.47 27.24
C ARG A 21 8.10 31.48 28.02
N THR A 22 6.91 31.13 27.53
CA THR A 22 6.01 30.18 28.19
C THR A 22 5.83 28.98 27.28
N ALA A 23 6.05 27.78 27.82
CA ALA A 23 5.87 26.53 27.08
C ALA A 23 4.46 26.45 26.46
N LEU A 24 4.34 26.52 25.13
CA LEU A 24 3.06 26.65 24.43
C LEU A 24 2.08 25.53 24.82
N TRP A 25 2.58 24.30 24.96
CA TRP A 25 1.79 23.13 25.35
C TRP A 25 1.21 23.21 26.78
N THR A 26 1.67 24.14 27.62
CA THR A 26 1.12 24.33 28.97
C THR A 26 -0.09 25.26 29.02
N ARG A 27 -0.35 26.02 27.95
CA ARG A 27 -1.49 26.93 27.84
C ARG A 27 -2.77 26.19 27.51
N SER A 28 -3.91 26.79 27.86
CA SER A 28 -5.21 26.24 27.49
C SER A 28 -5.37 26.23 25.97
N ARG A 29 -5.92 25.15 25.42
CA ARG A 29 -6.14 25.01 23.96
C ARG A 29 -6.99 26.12 23.36
N ASN A 30 -7.89 26.71 24.15
CA ASN A 30 -8.78 27.78 23.71
C ASN A 30 -8.10 29.17 23.70
N GLU A 31 -6.88 29.25 24.22
CA GLU A 31 -6.09 30.49 24.30
C GLU A 31 -4.94 30.51 23.29
N ILE A 32 -4.81 29.48 22.46
CA ILE A 32 -3.76 29.34 21.44
C ILE A 32 -4.45 29.37 20.08
N ASP A 33 -4.04 30.31 19.23
CA ASP A 33 -4.52 30.38 17.85
C ASP A 33 -3.74 29.43 16.92
N ASP A 34 -4.26 29.25 15.70
CA ASP A 34 -3.68 28.33 14.71
C ASP A 34 -2.29 28.81 14.25
N GLU A 35 -2.08 30.13 14.17
CA GLU A 35 -0.78 30.73 13.85
C GLU A 35 0.28 30.39 14.91
N GLU A 36 -0.04 30.45 16.20
CA GLU A 36 0.87 30.08 17.28
C GLU A 36 1.25 28.60 17.24
N TYR A 37 0.31 27.69 16.91
CA TYR A 37 0.64 26.28 16.70
C TYR A 37 1.60 26.08 15.53
N ASN A 38 1.35 26.74 14.40
CA ASN A 38 2.19 26.62 13.21
C ASN A 38 3.59 27.22 13.41
N GLU A 39 3.70 28.38 14.06
CA GLU A 39 5.01 28.98 14.38
C GLU A 39 5.79 28.10 15.35
N PHE A 40 5.12 27.48 16.32
CA PHE A 40 5.76 26.51 17.20
C PHE A 40 6.19 25.24 16.45
N TYR A 41 5.35 24.72 15.55
CA TYR A 41 5.71 23.60 14.66
C TYR A 41 7.00 23.90 13.90
N LYS A 42 7.05 25.00 13.13
CA LYS A 42 8.23 25.41 12.35
C LYS A 42 9.48 25.52 13.22
N HIS A 43 9.33 26.07 14.43
CA HIS A 43 10.43 26.21 15.37
C HIS A 43 11.01 24.85 15.81
N ILE A 44 10.15 23.85 16.11
CA ILE A 44 10.60 22.56 16.63
C ILE A 44 10.96 21.54 15.53
N SER A 45 10.39 21.66 14.34
CA SER A 45 10.59 20.73 13.23
C SER A 45 11.69 21.17 12.26
N HIS A 46 12.09 22.45 12.31
CA HIS A 46 12.92 23.10 11.30
C HIS A 46 12.31 23.08 9.89
N ASP A 47 10.99 22.92 9.81
CA ASP A 47 10.22 23.08 8.58
C ASP A 47 9.91 24.57 8.32
N PHE A 48 9.76 24.93 7.06
CA PHE A 48 9.37 26.27 6.63
C PHE A 48 7.87 26.36 6.33
N GLU A 49 7.21 25.24 6.09
CA GLU A 49 5.78 25.16 5.84
C GLU A 49 4.99 24.99 7.15
N ASP A 50 3.69 25.30 7.09
CA ASP A 50 2.75 25.01 8.18
C ASP A 50 2.49 23.51 8.29
N ALA A 51 2.14 23.04 9.49
CA ALA A 51 1.75 21.66 9.68
C ALA A 51 0.44 21.37 8.93
N LEU A 52 0.28 20.13 8.45
CA LEU A 52 -0.97 19.68 7.85
C LEU A 52 -2.10 19.63 8.89
N THR A 53 -1.78 19.13 10.08
CA THR A 53 -2.70 19.06 11.22
C THR A 53 -1.93 18.86 12.52
N TRP A 54 -2.57 19.12 13.66
CA TRP A 54 -2.03 18.86 14.98
C TRP A 54 -3.06 18.33 15.97
N SER A 55 -2.55 17.75 17.06
CA SER A 55 -3.33 17.31 18.21
C SER A 55 -2.64 17.73 19.49
N HIS A 56 -3.30 18.61 20.25
CA HIS A 56 -2.87 19.05 21.58
C HIS A 56 -3.73 18.37 22.64
N ASN A 57 -3.11 17.62 23.56
CA ASN A 57 -3.82 16.88 24.61
C ASN A 57 -3.07 16.92 25.94
N ARG A 58 -3.84 17.00 27.03
CA ARG A 58 -3.38 16.77 28.39
C ARG A 58 -4.04 15.50 28.91
N VAL A 59 -3.25 14.61 29.49
CA VAL A 59 -3.68 13.35 30.08
C VAL A 59 -3.38 13.42 31.58
N GLU A 60 -4.37 13.04 32.39
CA GLU A 60 -4.31 13.03 33.85
C GLU A 60 -4.76 11.64 34.36
N GLY A 61 -4.34 11.27 35.58
CA GLY A 61 -4.74 10.02 36.23
C GLY A 61 -3.59 9.04 36.39
N LYS A 62 -3.70 7.85 35.81
CA LYS A 62 -2.65 6.79 35.94
C LYS A 62 -1.31 7.22 35.33
N GLN A 63 -1.35 8.09 34.33
CA GLN A 63 -0.19 8.75 33.75
C GLN A 63 -0.54 10.23 33.59
N GLU A 64 0.39 11.11 33.93
CA GLU A 64 0.25 12.55 33.74
C GLU A 64 1.28 13.06 32.72
N TYR A 65 0.77 13.48 31.56
CA TYR A 65 1.59 14.08 30.51
C TYR A 65 0.78 15.00 29.61
N THR A 66 1.48 15.90 28.95
CA THR A 66 0.94 16.71 27.86
C THR A 66 1.62 16.32 26.56
N SER A 67 0.86 16.12 25.50
CA SER A 67 1.38 15.87 24.15
C SER A 67 0.85 16.89 23.15
N LEU A 68 1.75 17.37 22.30
CA LEU A 68 1.42 18.21 21.16
C LEU A 68 2.11 17.60 19.94
N LEU A 69 1.29 16.94 19.12
CA LEU A 69 1.72 16.15 17.97
C LEU A 69 1.30 16.84 16.67
N TYR A 70 2.15 16.78 15.66
CA TYR A 70 1.99 17.40 14.36
C TYR A 70 2.19 16.36 13.25
N ILE A 71 1.45 16.55 12.16
CA ILE A 71 1.71 15.90 10.87
C ILE A 71 2.30 16.95 9.93
N PRO A 72 3.52 16.76 9.42
CA PRO A 72 4.08 17.63 8.38
C PRO A 72 3.21 17.64 7.12
N ARG A 73 3.22 18.73 6.36
CA ARG A 73 2.55 18.79 5.04
C ARG A 73 3.34 18.04 3.97
N LYS A 74 4.66 17.94 4.13
CA LYS A 74 5.57 17.28 3.20
C LYS A 74 6.44 16.26 3.91
N ALA A 75 6.68 15.12 3.27
CA ALA A 75 7.60 14.13 3.77
C ALA A 75 9.05 14.67 3.72
N PRO A 76 9.85 14.47 4.78
CA PRO A 76 11.26 14.80 4.74
C PRO A 76 11.99 13.83 3.78
N TYR A 77 13.05 14.30 3.11
CA TYR A 77 13.79 13.52 2.12
C TYR A 77 14.41 12.24 2.68
N ASP A 78 14.65 12.19 3.98
CA ASP A 78 15.28 11.09 4.70
C ASP A 78 14.28 10.21 5.46
N LEU A 79 12.97 10.31 5.17
CA LEU A 79 11.90 9.53 5.80
C LEU A 79 12.13 8.00 5.79
N TYR A 80 12.83 7.49 4.77
CA TYR A 80 13.13 6.07 4.58
C TYR A 80 14.54 5.68 5.05
N ASN A 81 15.34 6.64 5.51
CA ASN A 81 16.65 6.35 6.06
C ASN A 81 16.51 5.83 7.49
N ARG A 82 17.06 4.64 7.75
CA ARG A 82 16.98 3.98 9.05
C ARG A 82 17.73 4.72 10.15
N ASP A 83 18.82 5.38 9.78
CA ASP A 83 19.76 6.03 10.71
C ASP A 83 19.40 7.50 10.98
N THR A 84 18.37 8.03 10.33
CA THR A 84 17.91 9.40 10.54
C THR A 84 17.29 9.57 11.93
N PRO A 85 17.66 10.63 12.68
CA PRO A 85 17.02 10.96 13.95
C PRO A 85 15.52 11.16 13.80
N ARG A 86 14.73 10.51 14.65
CA ARG A 86 13.26 10.49 14.60
C ARG A 86 12.65 10.45 15.99
N GLY A 87 11.39 10.83 16.08
CA GLY A 87 10.61 10.77 17.31
C GLY A 87 10.22 12.15 17.82
N LEU A 88 9.89 12.21 19.11
CA LEU A 88 9.37 13.41 19.75
C LEU A 88 10.45 14.10 20.58
N LYS A 89 10.33 15.41 20.78
CA LYS A 89 11.11 16.11 21.81
C LYS A 89 10.54 15.75 23.18
N LEU A 90 11.35 15.14 24.03
CA LEU A 90 10.94 14.74 25.37
C LEU A 90 11.26 15.84 26.39
N TYR A 91 10.23 16.23 27.13
CA TYR A 91 10.30 17.06 28.30
C TYR A 91 9.84 16.25 29.52
N VAL A 92 10.46 16.53 30.65
CA VAL A 92 10.04 16.00 31.95
C VAL A 92 9.89 17.16 32.90
N GLN A 93 8.69 17.34 33.45
CA GLN A 93 8.36 18.49 34.30
C GLN A 93 8.76 19.83 33.64
N ARG A 94 8.50 19.96 32.34
CA ARG A 94 8.85 21.13 31.49
C ARG A 94 10.35 21.35 31.29
N VAL A 95 11.21 20.45 31.77
CA VAL A 95 12.65 20.47 31.51
C VAL A 95 12.93 19.63 30.27
N PHE A 96 13.61 20.21 29.29
CA PHE A 96 14.03 19.49 28.10
C PHE A 96 15.00 18.37 28.48
N ILE A 97 14.73 17.15 28.02
CA ILE A 97 15.57 15.97 28.28
C ILE A 97 16.35 15.58 27.03
N MET A 98 15.65 15.34 25.92
CA MET A 98 16.27 14.90 24.67
C MET A 98 15.39 15.18 23.46
N ASP A 99 16.02 15.30 22.31
CA ASP A 99 15.36 15.25 21.00
C ASP A 99 15.20 13.80 20.53
N ASP A 100 14.36 13.59 19.51
CA ASP A 100 14.27 12.32 18.77
C ASP A 100 14.03 11.10 19.67
N ALA A 101 13.09 11.23 20.61
CA ALA A 101 12.68 10.12 21.48
C ALA A 101 11.78 9.15 20.70
N GLU A 102 12.41 8.31 19.87
CA GLU A 102 11.73 7.32 19.02
C GLU A 102 10.93 6.27 19.81
N GLN A 103 11.24 6.05 21.08
CA GLN A 103 10.59 5.05 21.93
C GLN A 103 9.09 5.34 22.12
N PHE A 104 8.65 6.57 21.89
CA PHE A 104 7.25 6.99 22.06
C PHE A 104 6.39 6.85 20.81
N LEU A 105 6.97 6.43 19.67
CA LEU A 105 6.23 6.24 18.43
C LEU A 105 6.64 4.93 17.75
N PRO A 106 5.70 4.20 17.13
CA PRO A 106 6.03 3.08 16.25
C PRO A 106 6.63 3.59 14.93
N LEU A 107 7.35 2.72 14.21
CA LEU A 107 8.03 3.09 12.97
C LEU A 107 7.05 3.53 11.88
N TYR A 108 5.86 2.94 11.80
CA TYR A 108 4.82 3.35 10.85
C TYR A 108 4.23 4.76 11.13
N LEU A 109 4.59 5.40 12.25
CA LEU A 109 4.20 6.79 12.59
C LEU A 109 5.41 7.73 12.71
N ARG A 110 6.59 7.32 12.23
CA ARG A 110 7.85 8.08 12.32
C ARG A 110 7.82 9.48 11.70
N PHE A 111 6.86 9.76 10.84
CA PHE A 111 6.66 11.08 10.24
C PHE A 111 6.14 12.12 11.24
N ALA A 112 5.51 11.68 12.34
CA ALA A 112 4.94 12.60 13.31
C ALA A 112 6.05 13.39 14.03
N LYS A 113 5.81 14.70 14.18
CA LYS A 113 6.69 15.60 14.92
C LYS A 113 5.95 16.10 16.16
N GLY A 114 6.68 16.61 17.14
CA GLY A 114 6.03 17.19 18.31
C GLY A 114 6.82 17.05 19.59
N ILE A 115 6.11 17.30 20.68
CA ILE A 115 6.66 17.25 22.03
C ILE A 115 5.81 16.33 22.92
N LEU A 116 6.46 15.72 23.88
CA LEU A 116 5.85 14.99 24.98
C LEU A 116 6.44 15.55 26.29
N ASP A 117 5.61 16.12 27.15
CA ASP A 117 6.00 16.60 28.48
C ASP A 117 5.37 15.72 29.56
N SER A 118 6.18 14.86 30.17
CA SER A 118 5.75 13.91 31.20
C SER A 118 6.01 14.47 32.60
N SER A 119 5.01 14.45 33.47
CA SER A 119 5.18 14.84 34.88
C SER A 119 5.63 13.67 35.78
N ASP A 120 5.41 12.45 35.31
CA ASP A 120 5.62 11.22 36.08
C ASP A 120 6.97 10.53 35.82
N MET A 121 7.77 11.05 34.90
CA MET A 121 9.09 10.48 34.59
C MET A 121 10.18 11.12 35.45
N PRO A 122 11.25 10.38 35.78
CA PRO A 122 12.40 10.95 36.47
C PRO A 122 13.24 11.80 35.49
N LEU A 123 13.81 12.91 35.98
CA LEU A 123 14.62 13.84 35.16
C LEU A 123 15.90 13.21 34.61
N ASN A 124 16.46 12.20 35.27
CA ASN A 124 17.71 11.53 34.88
C ASN A 124 17.49 10.37 33.88
N VAL A 125 16.44 10.46 33.04
CA VAL A 125 16.10 9.41 32.09
C VAL A 125 17.02 9.45 30.85
N SER A 126 17.67 8.33 30.56
CA SER A 126 18.48 8.13 29.34
C SER A 126 17.70 7.31 28.29
N ARG A 127 18.19 7.26 27.05
CA ARG A 127 17.58 6.44 25.98
C ARG A 127 17.49 4.95 26.36
N GLU A 128 18.50 4.42 27.04
CA GLU A 128 18.54 3.04 27.52
C GLU A 128 17.47 2.77 28.59
N VAL A 129 17.27 3.74 29.51
CA VAL A 129 16.21 3.65 30.52
C VAL A 129 14.83 3.72 29.87
N LEU A 130 14.64 4.51 28.81
CA LEU A 130 13.36 4.59 28.10
C LEU A 130 12.98 3.25 27.46
N GLN A 131 13.93 2.54 26.85
CA GLN A 131 13.67 1.28 26.13
C GLN A 131 13.12 0.15 27.03
N SER A 132 13.49 0.13 28.32
CA SER A 132 13.07 -0.91 29.26
C SER A 132 11.87 -0.50 30.14
N ASN A 133 11.32 0.70 29.94
CA ASN A 133 10.32 1.28 30.82
C ASN A 133 8.88 0.97 30.36
N LYS A 134 8.12 0.23 31.17
CA LYS A 134 6.69 -0.08 30.91
C LYS A 134 5.80 1.16 30.74
N GLN A 135 6.14 2.28 31.37
CA GLN A 135 5.40 3.53 31.22
C GLN A 135 5.53 4.08 29.80
N VAL A 136 6.70 3.92 29.17
CA VAL A 136 6.99 4.36 27.80
C VAL A 136 6.11 3.59 26.82
N GLU A 137 6.00 2.27 26.96
CA GLU A 137 5.11 1.45 26.11
C GLU A 137 3.63 1.85 26.20
N SER A 138 3.16 2.17 27.42
CA SER A 138 1.80 2.66 27.63
C SER A 138 1.57 4.03 26.99
N ILE A 139 2.54 4.95 27.12
CA ILE A 139 2.47 6.26 26.46
C ILE A 139 2.55 6.10 24.94
N LYS A 140 3.46 5.27 24.42
CA LYS A 140 3.58 4.94 23.00
C LYS A 140 2.25 4.50 22.42
N SER A 141 1.59 3.52 23.05
CA SER A 141 0.28 3.02 22.63
C SER A 141 -0.81 4.12 22.64
N ALA A 142 -0.80 4.99 23.65
CA ALA A 142 -1.75 6.10 23.75
C ALA A 142 -1.50 7.17 22.66
N LEU A 143 -0.24 7.49 22.37
CA LEU A 143 0.15 8.43 21.32
C LEU A 143 -0.15 7.87 19.93
N SER A 144 0.14 6.59 19.68
CA SER A 144 -0.24 5.93 18.42
C SER A 144 -1.74 6.02 18.16
N LYS A 145 -2.55 5.66 19.16
CA LYS A 145 -4.00 5.77 19.06
C LYS A 145 -4.44 7.23 18.80
N ARG A 146 -3.81 8.19 19.47
CA ARG A 146 -4.11 9.62 19.26
C ARG A 146 -3.80 10.07 17.83
N LEU A 147 -2.65 9.68 17.29
CA LEU A 147 -2.27 9.99 15.90
C LEU A 147 -3.25 9.35 14.91
N LEU A 148 -3.58 8.07 15.09
CA LEU A 148 -4.56 7.39 14.25
C LEU A 148 -5.95 8.04 14.31
N ASP A 149 -6.42 8.42 15.50
CA ASP A 149 -7.70 9.12 15.67
C ASP A 149 -7.66 10.52 15.01
N MET A 150 -6.52 11.20 15.07
CA MET A 150 -6.31 12.48 14.37
C MET A 150 -6.36 12.30 12.85
N LEU A 151 -5.67 11.27 12.31
CA LEU A 151 -5.71 10.91 10.89
C LEU A 151 -7.13 10.56 10.44
N LYS A 152 -7.87 9.79 11.24
CA LYS A 152 -9.28 9.47 10.96
C LYS A 152 -10.15 10.72 10.92
N LYS A 153 -9.91 11.69 11.82
CA LYS A 153 -10.64 12.96 11.85
C LYS A 153 -10.38 13.80 10.60
N ILE A 154 -9.13 13.91 10.15
CA ILE A 154 -8.84 14.66 8.91
C ILE A 154 -9.39 13.93 7.68
N ALA A 155 -9.31 12.61 7.62
CA ALA A 155 -9.90 11.81 6.54
C ALA A 155 -11.40 12.08 6.37
N LYS A 156 -12.11 12.26 7.49
CA LYS A 156 -13.55 12.56 7.49
C LYS A 156 -13.88 14.03 7.19
N ASN A 157 -13.14 14.96 7.79
CA ASN A 157 -13.54 16.38 7.82
C ASN A 157 -12.80 17.25 6.80
N LYS A 158 -11.64 16.80 6.32
CA LYS A 158 -10.75 17.53 5.41
C LYS A 158 -10.15 16.55 4.37
N PRO A 159 -10.95 16.01 3.46
CA PRO A 159 -10.52 14.96 2.53
C PRO A 159 -9.35 15.38 1.62
N GLU A 160 -9.26 16.66 1.25
CA GLU A 160 -8.14 17.18 0.45
C GLU A 160 -6.82 17.17 1.24
N ASP A 161 -6.83 17.65 2.49
CA ASP A 161 -5.66 17.54 3.37
C ASP A 161 -5.28 16.08 3.61
N TYR A 162 -6.26 15.17 3.73
CA TYR A 162 -5.99 13.75 3.87
C TYR A 162 -5.37 13.14 2.61
N ALA A 163 -5.79 13.58 1.42
CA ALA A 163 -5.15 13.16 0.18
C ALA A 163 -3.68 13.60 0.13
N THR A 164 -3.36 14.82 0.58
CA THR A 164 -1.96 15.26 0.76
C THR A 164 -1.20 14.39 1.75
N PHE A 165 -1.80 14.07 2.91
CA PHE A 165 -1.20 13.14 3.87
C PHE A 165 -0.89 11.78 3.22
N TRP A 166 -1.87 11.21 2.51
CA TRP A 166 -1.75 9.90 1.92
C TRP A 166 -0.66 9.85 0.84
N GLU A 167 -0.56 10.87 0.00
CA GLU A 167 0.49 10.99 -1.01
C GLU A 167 1.89 11.05 -0.38
N GLN A 168 2.05 11.72 0.76
CA GLN A 168 3.35 11.90 1.40
C GLN A 168 3.74 10.72 2.32
N PHE A 169 2.77 10.10 2.99
CA PHE A 169 3.03 9.16 4.10
C PHE A 169 2.30 7.82 3.98
N GLY A 170 1.50 7.60 2.92
CA GLY A 170 0.72 6.38 2.73
C GLY A 170 1.57 5.12 2.75
N GLN A 171 2.70 5.12 2.04
CA GLN A 171 3.65 3.98 2.04
C GLN A 171 4.18 3.65 3.43
N VAL A 172 4.45 4.66 4.25
CA VAL A 172 4.91 4.47 5.64
C VAL A 172 3.78 3.91 6.51
N LEU A 173 2.55 4.41 6.34
CA LEU A 173 1.40 3.93 7.09
C LEU A 173 1.05 2.46 6.74
N LYS A 174 1.34 2.02 5.51
CA LYS A 174 1.20 0.62 5.06
C LYS A 174 2.15 -0.36 5.78
N GLU A 175 3.16 0.13 6.49
CA GLU A 175 3.98 -0.71 7.38
C GLU A 175 3.23 -1.15 8.65
N GLY A 176 2.21 -0.39 9.04
CA GLY A 176 1.48 -0.55 10.29
C GLY A 176 0.86 -1.93 10.53
N PRO A 177 0.20 -2.59 9.56
CA PRO A 177 -0.39 -3.93 9.75
C PRO A 177 0.61 -5.00 10.20
N ALA A 178 1.89 -4.87 9.83
CA ALA A 178 2.94 -5.80 10.23
C ALA A 178 3.53 -5.48 11.62
N GLU A 179 3.54 -4.20 12.01
CA GLU A 179 4.15 -3.73 13.26
C GLU A 179 3.15 -3.71 14.44
N ASP A 180 1.90 -3.32 14.19
CA ASP A 180 0.91 -3.00 15.23
C ASP A 180 -0.41 -3.75 15.02
N ASN A 181 -0.41 -5.02 15.44
CA ASN A 181 -1.58 -5.89 15.37
C ASN A 181 -2.79 -5.32 16.16
N ALA A 182 -2.55 -4.59 17.25
CA ALA A 182 -3.62 -4.06 18.10
C ALA A 182 -4.41 -2.92 17.43
N ASN A 183 -3.79 -2.20 16.50
CA ASN A 183 -4.43 -1.13 15.73
C ASN A 183 -4.62 -1.48 14.24
N LYS A 184 -4.35 -2.72 13.83
CA LYS A 184 -4.38 -3.17 12.43
C LYS A 184 -5.62 -2.71 11.65
N GLU A 185 -6.81 -2.92 12.21
CA GLU A 185 -8.07 -2.55 11.56
C GLU A 185 -8.23 -1.01 11.44
N LYS A 186 -7.82 -0.25 12.46
CA LYS A 186 -7.85 1.21 12.39
C LYS A 186 -6.89 1.77 11.36
N ILE A 187 -5.72 1.14 11.25
CA ILE A 187 -4.70 1.49 10.25
C ILE A 187 -5.26 1.17 8.85
N ALA A 188 -5.85 -0.01 8.66
CA ALA A 188 -6.47 -0.40 7.40
C ALA A 188 -7.59 0.56 6.95
N GLY A 189 -8.43 1.03 7.88
CA GLY A 189 -9.48 2.02 7.57
C GLY A 189 -8.96 3.40 7.13
N LEU A 190 -7.68 3.68 7.36
CA LEU A 190 -7.00 4.88 6.85
C LEU A 190 -6.48 4.70 5.42
N PHE A 191 -6.37 3.47 4.91
CA PHE A 191 -5.80 3.27 3.59
C PHE A 191 -6.64 3.87 2.47
N ARG A 192 -5.95 4.29 1.41
CA ARG A 192 -6.55 4.68 0.14
C ARG A 192 -5.94 3.86 -0.99
N PHE A 193 -6.78 3.40 -1.89
CA PHE A 193 -6.41 2.54 -3.01
C PHE A 193 -6.88 3.16 -4.32
N ALA A 194 -6.24 2.77 -5.40
CA ALA A 194 -6.86 2.86 -6.71
C ALA A 194 -7.80 1.65 -6.86
N SER A 195 -8.83 1.75 -7.68
CA SER A 195 -9.70 0.61 -7.99
C SER A 195 -10.14 0.61 -9.44
N THR A 196 -10.66 -0.52 -9.90
CA THR A 196 -11.26 -0.66 -11.23
C THR A 196 -12.44 0.26 -11.48
N LYS A 197 -13.08 0.77 -10.41
CA LYS A 197 -14.24 1.65 -10.51
C LYS A 197 -13.87 3.05 -11.01
N ASP A 198 -12.79 3.62 -10.48
CA ASP A 198 -12.38 4.98 -10.82
C ASP A 198 -11.55 5.02 -12.11
N GLY A 199 -10.89 3.92 -12.46
CA GLY A 199 -10.09 3.81 -13.69
C GLY A 199 -8.88 4.75 -13.72
N THR A 200 -8.45 5.27 -12.56
CA THR A 200 -7.28 6.16 -12.45
C THR A 200 -6.24 5.58 -11.50
N ALA A 201 -4.98 6.01 -11.67
CA ALA A 201 -3.89 5.69 -10.76
C ALA A 201 -4.00 6.37 -9.39
N LYS A 202 -4.94 7.32 -9.23
CA LYS A 202 -5.05 8.10 -8.01
C LYS A 202 -5.67 7.24 -6.90
N GLN A 203 -4.96 7.11 -5.79
CA GLN A 203 -5.42 6.34 -4.65
C GLN A 203 -6.44 7.15 -3.83
N THR A 204 -7.73 6.95 -4.09
CA THR A 204 -8.81 7.71 -3.42
C THR A 204 -9.86 6.84 -2.76
N VAL A 205 -9.89 5.54 -3.07
CA VAL A 205 -10.89 4.61 -2.56
C VAL A 205 -10.52 4.13 -1.16
N SER A 206 -11.37 4.39 -0.18
CA SER A 206 -11.24 3.76 1.14
C SER A 206 -11.82 2.35 1.16
N LEU A 207 -11.44 1.53 2.15
CA LEU A 207 -12.05 0.21 2.32
C LEU A 207 -13.55 0.31 2.65
N ASP A 208 -13.96 1.30 3.47
CA ASP A 208 -15.38 1.54 3.76
C ASP A 208 -16.17 1.85 2.47
N ASP A 209 -15.58 2.66 1.58
CA ASP A 209 -16.17 2.99 0.29
C ASP A 209 -16.30 1.75 -0.62
N TYR A 210 -15.30 0.86 -0.60
CA TYR A 210 -15.35 -0.43 -1.30
C TYR A 210 -16.46 -1.33 -0.75
N LEU A 211 -16.52 -1.49 0.58
CA LEU A 211 -17.53 -2.30 1.27
C LEU A 211 -18.95 -1.81 0.96
N GLY A 212 -19.16 -0.49 0.96
CA GLY A 212 -20.44 0.14 0.62
C GLY A 212 -20.89 -0.09 -0.84
N ARG A 213 -20.04 -0.67 -1.68
CA ARG A 213 -20.30 -0.94 -3.10
C ARG A 213 -20.16 -2.41 -3.49
N MET A 214 -19.92 -3.28 -2.50
CA MET A 214 -19.88 -4.71 -2.75
C MET A 214 -21.19 -5.17 -3.39
N VAL A 215 -21.07 -6.05 -4.39
CA VAL A 215 -22.24 -6.64 -5.05
C VAL A 215 -22.88 -7.69 -4.15
N GLU A 216 -24.12 -8.07 -4.47
CA GLU A 216 -24.82 -9.11 -3.72
C GLU A 216 -24.02 -10.43 -3.72
N LYS A 217 -24.03 -11.14 -2.59
CA LYS A 217 -23.26 -12.39 -2.36
C LYS A 217 -21.74 -12.24 -2.41
N GLN A 218 -21.20 -11.03 -2.54
CA GLN A 218 -19.76 -10.81 -2.42
C GLN A 218 -19.31 -10.96 -0.95
N GLU A 219 -18.45 -11.95 -0.70
CA GLU A 219 -17.94 -12.24 0.65
C GLU A 219 -16.50 -11.76 0.90
N LYS A 220 -15.79 -11.38 -0.15
CA LYS A 220 -14.35 -11.08 -0.09
C LYS A 220 -14.03 -9.72 -0.72
N ILE A 221 -12.92 -9.13 -0.28
CA ILE A 221 -12.33 -7.94 -0.89
C ILE A 221 -11.30 -8.41 -1.91
N TYR A 222 -11.56 -8.13 -3.18
CA TYR A 222 -10.68 -8.55 -4.27
C TYR A 222 -9.62 -7.49 -4.56
N TYR A 223 -8.38 -7.93 -4.75
CA TYR A 223 -7.26 -7.04 -5.07
C TYR A 223 -6.28 -7.68 -6.06
N ILE A 224 -5.50 -6.83 -6.72
CA ILE A 224 -4.33 -7.22 -7.52
C ILE A 224 -3.13 -6.37 -7.13
N THR A 225 -1.96 -7.00 -7.10
CA THR A 225 -0.67 -6.36 -6.90
C THR A 225 0.16 -6.45 -8.18
N ALA A 226 0.76 -5.36 -8.62
CA ALA A 226 1.74 -5.37 -9.70
C ALA A 226 2.86 -4.33 -9.48
N ASP A 227 3.87 -4.33 -10.36
CA ASP A 227 4.99 -3.40 -10.33
C ASP A 227 4.62 -1.95 -10.75
N SER A 228 3.52 -1.80 -11.49
CA SER A 228 3.00 -0.53 -11.94
C SER A 228 1.47 -0.54 -11.99
N HIS A 229 0.87 0.66 -11.89
CA HIS A 229 -0.58 0.80 -12.00
C HIS A 229 -1.10 0.30 -13.36
N ILE A 230 -0.35 0.54 -14.44
CA ILE A 230 -0.75 0.14 -15.80
C ILE A 230 -0.78 -1.38 -15.90
N THR A 231 0.28 -2.07 -15.43
CA THR A 231 0.35 -3.53 -15.40
C THR A 231 -0.86 -4.12 -14.65
N ALA A 232 -1.15 -3.59 -13.46
CA ALA A 232 -2.27 -4.06 -12.67
C ALA A 232 -3.63 -3.79 -13.33
N ALA A 233 -3.86 -2.58 -13.85
CA ALA A 233 -5.14 -2.17 -14.43
C ALA A 233 -5.46 -2.85 -15.78
N CYS A 234 -4.43 -3.26 -16.51
CA CYS A 234 -4.52 -3.98 -17.79
C CYS A 234 -4.36 -5.50 -17.63
N SER A 235 -4.29 -6.02 -16.42
CA SER A 235 -4.08 -7.45 -16.19
C SER A 235 -5.25 -8.30 -16.72
N PRO A 236 -4.96 -9.43 -17.39
CA PRO A 236 -5.98 -10.41 -17.80
C PRO A 236 -6.86 -10.91 -16.64
N HIS A 237 -6.30 -10.97 -15.42
CA HIS A 237 -7.01 -11.42 -14.21
C HIS A 237 -8.24 -10.56 -13.89
N LEU A 238 -8.33 -9.33 -14.41
CA LEU A 238 -9.46 -8.42 -14.19
C LEU A 238 -10.68 -8.69 -15.08
N GLU A 239 -10.54 -9.47 -16.15
CA GLU A 239 -11.56 -9.62 -17.19
C GLU A 239 -12.89 -10.14 -16.63
N VAL A 240 -12.88 -11.27 -15.92
CA VAL A 240 -14.10 -11.82 -15.29
C VAL A 240 -14.71 -10.88 -14.26
N PHE A 241 -13.89 -10.14 -13.50
CA PHE A 241 -14.38 -9.18 -12.51
C PHE A 241 -15.07 -7.99 -13.18
N LYS A 242 -14.49 -7.49 -14.28
CA LYS A 242 -15.12 -6.46 -15.11
C LYS A 242 -16.45 -6.95 -15.69
N LYS A 243 -16.50 -8.17 -16.23
CA LYS A 243 -17.72 -8.81 -16.77
C LYS A 243 -18.81 -8.94 -15.70
N LYS A 244 -18.44 -9.35 -14.49
CA LYS A 244 -19.36 -9.53 -13.35
C LYS A 244 -19.65 -8.24 -12.56
N GLY A 245 -19.05 -7.10 -12.95
CA GLY A 245 -19.24 -5.82 -12.26
C GLY A 245 -18.66 -5.77 -10.84
N ILE A 246 -17.67 -6.62 -10.53
CA ILE A 246 -17.04 -6.69 -9.21
C ILE A 246 -15.87 -5.70 -9.16
N GLU A 247 -15.87 -4.83 -8.15
CA GLU A 247 -14.77 -3.89 -7.93
C GLU A 247 -13.51 -4.63 -7.43
N VAL A 248 -12.35 -4.28 -7.98
CA VAL A 248 -11.04 -4.82 -7.58
C VAL A 248 -10.13 -3.66 -7.18
N LEU A 249 -9.47 -3.79 -6.03
CA LEU A 249 -8.45 -2.84 -5.58
C LEU A 249 -7.16 -3.03 -6.38
N ILE A 250 -6.63 -1.93 -6.91
CA ILE A 250 -5.39 -1.88 -7.67
C ILE A 250 -4.26 -1.42 -6.75
N MET A 251 -3.31 -2.31 -6.50
CA MET A 251 -2.14 -2.08 -5.67
C MET A 251 -0.88 -2.12 -6.54
N SER A 252 -0.09 -1.07 -6.49
CA SER A 252 1.06 -0.90 -7.39
C SER A 252 2.30 -0.31 -6.71
N GLU A 253 2.28 -0.23 -5.39
CA GLU A 253 3.44 0.18 -4.61
C GLU A 253 4.19 -1.05 -4.10
N ARG A 254 5.52 -0.97 -4.01
CA ARG A 254 6.37 -2.10 -3.61
C ARG A 254 6.02 -2.67 -2.24
N ILE A 255 5.51 -1.82 -1.34
CA ILE A 255 5.11 -2.22 0.01
C ILE A 255 3.80 -3.01 0.02
N ASP A 256 2.98 -2.95 -1.04
CA ASP A 256 1.63 -3.51 -1.06
C ASP A 256 1.63 -5.03 -0.93
N GLU A 257 2.42 -5.74 -1.75
CA GLU A 257 2.45 -7.20 -1.66
C GLU A 257 2.98 -7.67 -0.30
N TRP A 258 3.93 -6.95 0.28
CA TRP A 258 4.41 -7.22 1.64
C TRP A 258 3.32 -6.98 2.69
N MET A 259 2.63 -5.84 2.62
CA MET A 259 1.54 -5.46 3.53
C MET A 259 0.40 -6.49 3.50
N MET A 260 0.04 -6.99 2.31
CA MET A 260 -1.00 -8.01 2.15
C MET A 260 -0.65 -9.35 2.80
N GLY A 261 0.63 -9.62 3.08
CA GLY A 261 1.04 -10.75 3.91
C GLY A 261 0.60 -10.65 5.38
N TYR A 262 0.24 -9.45 5.86
CA TYR A 262 -0.15 -9.19 7.25
C TYR A 262 -1.61 -8.73 7.40
N LEU A 263 -2.21 -8.18 6.33
CA LEU A 263 -3.59 -7.71 6.32
C LEU A 263 -4.51 -8.78 5.71
N SER A 264 -5.04 -9.67 6.56
CA SER A 264 -5.90 -10.79 6.14
C SER A 264 -7.36 -10.40 5.94
N GLU A 265 -7.88 -9.49 6.76
CA GLU A 265 -9.30 -9.10 6.75
C GLU A 265 -9.51 -7.64 7.15
N TYR A 266 -10.69 -7.11 6.79
CA TYR A 266 -11.20 -5.80 7.21
C TYR A 266 -12.72 -5.87 7.35
N ASP A 267 -13.27 -5.40 8.48
CA ASP A 267 -14.71 -5.47 8.80
C ASP A 267 -15.33 -6.87 8.57
N GLY A 268 -14.60 -7.91 8.98
CA GLY A 268 -15.00 -9.31 8.83
C GLY A 268 -14.94 -9.87 7.40
N LYS A 269 -14.47 -9.10 6.41
CA LYS A 269 -14.29 -9.54 5.03
C LYS A 269 -12.82 -9.86 4.75
N ASN A 270 -12.57 -11.07 4.25
CA ASN A 270 -11.22 -11.51 3.90
C ASN A 270 -10.75 -10.90 2.58
N PHE A 271 -9.45 -10.60 2.48
CA PHE A 271 -8.83 -10.21 1.23
C PHE A 271 -8.49 -11.43 0.37
N GLN A 272 -8.72 -11.34 -0.94
CA GLN A 272 -8.30 -12.37 -1.90
C GLN A 272 -7.62 -11.74 -3.11
N SER A 273 -6.40 -12.18 -3.40
CA SER A 273 -5.71 -11.82 -4.62
C SER A 273 -6.39 -12.48 -5.81
N ILE A 274 -6.62 -11.72 -6.88
CA ILE A 274 -7.19 -12.25 -8.12
C ILE A 274 -6.14 -12.93 -9.02
N ALA A 275 -4.86 -12.78 -8.71
CA ALA A 275 -3.74 -13.36 -9.45
C ALA A 275 -3.14 -14.61 -8.76
N LYS A 276 -3.69 -15.04 -7.62
CA LYS A 276 -3.20 -16.19 -6.85
C LYS A 276 -4.30 -17.21 -6.56
N GLY A 277 -3.92 -18.48 -6.63
CA GLY A 277 -4.78 -19.60 -6.31
C GLY A 277 -6.01 -19.74 -7.21
N ASP A 278 -6.87 -20.67 -6.81
CA ASP A 278 -8.15 -20.88 -7.48
C ASP A 278 -9.14 -19.78 -7.09
N LEU A 279 -9.90 -19.32 -8.08
CA LEU A 279 -10.88 -18.26 -7.92
C LEU A 279 -12.27 -18.83 -8.14
N ASP A 280 -13.06 -18.91 -7.06
CA ASP A 280 -14.48 -19.26 -7.15
C ASP A 280 -15.34 -17.99 -7.10
N LEU A 281 -15.91 -17.64 -8.26
CA LEU A 281 -16.91 -16.57 -8.40
C LEU A 281 -18.29 -17.14 -8.74
N SER A 282 -18.53 -18.44 -8.54
CA SER A 282 -19.76 -19.09 -9.01
C SER A 282 -21.02 -18.58 -8.32
N GLU A 283 -20.92 -18.09 -7.10
CA GLU A 283 -22.04 -17.52 -6.35
C GLU A 283 -22.27 -16.03 -6.63
N ILE A 284 -21.40 -15.38 -7.41
CA ILE A 284 -21.43 -13.93 -7.67
C ILE A 284 -21.73 -13.66 -9.16
N GLY A 285 -22.78 -12.90 -9.44
CA GLY A 285 -23.24 -12.59 -10.80
C GLY A 285 -24.23 -13.64 -11.35
N GLU A 286 -24.44 -13.62 -12.66
CA GLU A 286 -25.25 -14.65 -13.35
C GLU A 286 -24.57 -16.02 -13.22
N GLU A 287 -25.37 -17.07 -13.00
CA GLU A 287 -24.88 -18.46 -12.95
C GLU A 287 -24.25 -18.81 -14.30
N GLU A 288 -22.91 -18.81 -14.34
CA GLU A 288 -22.20 -19.53 -15.39
C GLU A 288 -22.30 -21.02 -15.11
N ASP A 289 -22.75 -21.74 -16.14
CA ASP A 289 -23.13 -23.14 -16.10
C ASP A 289 -21.87 -23.99 -15.81
N LYS A 290 -21.66 -24.39 -14.54
CA LYS A 290 -20.54 -25.25 -14.12
C LYS A 290 -20.43 -26.50 -15.00
N GLU A 291 -21.56 -26.99 -15.52
CA GLU A 291 -21.61 -28.11 -16.45
C GLU A 291 -20.94 -27.81 -17.80
N ALA A 292 -21.09 -26.59 -18.33
CA ALA A 292 -20.42 -26.16 -19.56
C ALA A 292 -18.91 -26.09 -19.38
N GLN A 293 -18.45 -25.71 -18.19
CA GLN A 293 -17.03 -25.61 -17.86
C GLN A 293 -16.36 -26.97 -17.71
N GLU A 294 -16.98 -27.89 -16.96
CA GLU A 294 -16.49 -29.28 -16.85
C GLU A 294 -16.45 -29.98 -18.21
N LYS A 295 -17.39 -29.65 -19.10
CA LYS A 295 -17.40 -30.17 -20.46
C LYS A 295 -16.26 -29.59 -21.30
N LEU A 296 -16.02 -28.29 -21.24
CA LEU A 296 -14.92 -27.62 -21.93
C LEU A 296 -13.54 -28.15 -21.49
N GLU A 297 -13.37 -28.44 -20.20
CA GLU A 297 -12.14 -29.08 -19.69
C GLU A 297 -11.94 -30.47 -20.31
N LYS A 298 -12.97 -31.33 -20.28
CA LYS A 298 -12.91 -32.67 -20.87
C LYS A 298 -12.63 -32.63 -22.37
N ASP A 299 -13.29 -31.72 -23.10
CA ASP A 299 -13.12 -31.56 -24.55
C ASP A 299 -11.76 -30.95 -24.94
N SER A 300 -10.97 -30.51 -23.96
CA SER A 300 -9.67 -29.86 -24.13
C SER A 300 -8.51 -30.62 -23.48
N GLU A 301 -8.74 -31.81 -22.90
CA GLU A 301 -7.71 -32.61 -22.22
C GLU A 301 -6.46 -32.86 -23.11
N ASP A 302 -6.68 -33.22 -24.38
CA ASP A 302 -5.59 -33.46 -25.33
C ASP A 302 -4.74 -32.20 -25.56
N LEU A 303 -5.38 -31.03 -25.72
CA LEU A 303 -4.69 -29.75 -25.90
C LEU A 303 -3.88 -29.38 -24.66
N ILE A 304 -4.49 -29.51 -23.47
CA ILE A 304 -3.87 -29.22 -22.18
C ILE A 304 -2.62 -30.08 -22.00
N SER A 305 -2.73 -31.39 -22.28
CA SER A 305 -1.60 -32.31 -22.20
C SER A 305 -0.48 -31.92 -23.16
N ARG A 306 -0.82 -31.58 -24.41
CA ARG A 306 0.17 -31.22 -25.44
C ARG A 306 0.90 -29.92 -25.10
N ILE A 307 0.19 -28.89 -24.63
CA ILE A 307 0.79 -27.64 -24.14
C ILE A 307 1.68 -27.91 -22.93
N LYS A 308 1.22 -28.75 -21.98
CA LYS A 308 2.01 -29.11 -20.79
C LYS A 308 3.32 -29.79 -21.18
N THR A 309 3.32 -30.68 -22.16
CA THR A 309 4.55 -31.29 -22.69
C THR A 309 5.47 -30.26 -23.32
N ALA A 310 4.94 -29.33 -24.12
CA ALA A 310 5.74 -28.26 -24.71
C ALA A 310 6.39 -27.35 -23.65
N LEU A 311 5.70 -27.13 -22.52
CA LEU A 311 6.08 -26.20 -21.46
C LEU A 311 6.58 -26.87 -20.17
N GLU A 312 6.94 -28.16 -20.18
CA GLU A 312 7.24 -28.95 -18.97
C GLU A 312 8.34 -28.32 -18.08
N ALA A 313 9.31 -27.65 -18.70
CA ALA A 313 10.36 -26.93 -18.00
C ALA A 313 9.89 -25.63 -17.32
N LYS A 314 8.76 -25.06 -17.73
CA LYS A 314 8.29 -23.72 -17.37
C LYS A 314 7.05 -23.69 -16.48
N VAL A 315 6.15 -24.66 -16.60
CA VAL A 315 4.86 -24.67 -15.88
C VAL A 315 4.73 -25.89 -14.96
N GLU A 316 4.00 -25.73 -13.86
CA GLU A 316 3.60 -26.84 -13.00
C GLU A 316 2.40 -27.59 -13.59
N ALA A 317 1.41 -26.82 -14.04
CA ALA A 317 0.17 -27.32 -14.62
C ALA A 317 -0.34 -26.39 -15.73
N VAL A 318 -1.22 -26.94 -16.57
CA VAL A 318 -2.01 -26.21 -17.54
C VAL A 318 -3.48 -26.50 -17.24
N LYS A 319 -4.32 -25.47 -17.20
CA LYS A 319 -5.76 -25.59 -16.88
C LYS A 319 -6.59 -24.74 -17.83
N VAL A 320 -7.86 -25.09 -18.03
CA VAL A 320 -8.81 -24.17 -18.67
C VAL A 320 -9.11 -23.05 -17.70
N SER A 321 -9.07 -21.82 -18.17
CA SER A 321 -9.34 -20.67 -17.32
C SER A 321 -10.83 -20.48 -17.07
N THR A 322 -11.16 -20.10 -15.84
CA THR A 322 -12.49 -19.59 -15.45
C THR A 322 -12.54 -18.06 -15.39
N ARG A 323 -11.38 -17.39 -15.51
CA ARG A 323 -11.23 -15.94 -15.26
C ARG A 323 -11.00 -15.10 -16.53
N LEU A 324 -10.67 -15.74 -17.65
CA LEU A 324 -10.35 -15.06 -18.91
C LEU A 324 -11.57 -14.95 -19.83
N THR A 325 -11.70 -13.81 -20.51
CA THR A 325 -12.73 -13.57 -21.53
C THR A 325 -12.09 -13.26 -22.88
N ASP A 326 -11.21 -12.26 -22.92
CA ASP A 326 -10.60 -11.72 -24.13
C ASP A 326 -9.13 -12.13 -24.27
N SER A 327 -8.46 -12.40 -23.16
CA SER A 327 -7.07 -12.83 -23.19
C SER A 327 -6.93 -14.32 -23.49
N PRO A 328 -5.88 -14.74 -24.23
CA PRO A 328 -5.68 -16.14 -24.59
C PRO A 328 -5.16 -17.00 -23.44
N ALA A 329 -4.37 -16.42 -22.53
CA ALA A 329 -3.81 -17.12 -21.38
C ALA A 329 -3.37 -16.14 -20.27
N CYS A 330 -3.24 -16.67 -19.05
CA CYS A 330 -2.62 -16.00 -17.91
C CYS A 330 -1.84 -17.01 -17.05
N LEU A 331 -0.94 -16.52 -16.22
CA LEU A 331 -0.20 -17.30 -15.24
C LEU A 331 -0.80 -17.10 -13.84
N VAL A 332 -0.84 -18.18 -13.07
CA VAL A 332 -1.35 -18.19 -11.71
C VAL A 332 -0.35 -18.91 -10.83
N VAL A 333 -0.01 -18.29 -9.70
CA VAL A 333 0.79 -18.93 -8.64
C VAL A 333 -0.11 -19.51 -7.55
N GLY A 334 0.37 -20.48 -6.79
CA GLY A 334 -0.37 -21.06 -5.69
C GLY A 334 -0.80 -20.00 -4.66
N ALA A 335 -1.89 -20.27 -3.93
CA ALA A 335 -2.45 -19.33 -2.95
C ALA A 335 -1.46 -18.95 -1.82
N HIS A 336 -0.53 -19.85 -1.51
CA HIS A 336 0.51 -19.67 -0.49
C HIS A 336 1.89 -19.35 -1.06
N ASP A 337 2.01 -19.27 -2.39
CA ASP A 337 3.28 -18.97 -3.04
C ASP A 337 3.58 -17.47 -3.01
N MET A 338 4.87 -17.17 -2.97
CA MET A 338 5.36 -15.81 -3.15
C MET A 338 4.99 -15.36 -4.57
N GLY A 339 4.36 -14.20 -4.68
CA GLY A 339 4.00 -13.65 -5.99
C GLY A 339 5.23 -13.17 -6.74
N ALA A 340 5.03 -12.87 -8.02
CA ALA A 340 6.11 -12.46 -8.92
C ALA A 340 6.85 -11.21 -8.42
N GLN A 341 6.13 -10.20 -7.90
CA GLN A 341 6.74 -8.96 -7.43
C GLN A 341 7.60 -9.18 -6.16
N MET A 342 7.12 -9.91 -5.15
CA MET A 342 7.91 -10.23 -3.96
C MET A 342 9.15 -11.04 -4.30
N ARG A 343 9.05 -12.01 -5.23
CA ARG A 343 10.21 -12.75 -5.73
C ARG A 343 11.26 -11.82 -6.32
N GLN A 344 10.85 -10.93 -7.22
CA GLN A 344 11.75 -9.97 -7.86
C GLN A 344 12.44 -9.06 -6.83
N ILE A 345 11.72 -8.63 -5.79
CA ILE A 345 12.28 -7.85 -4.69
C ILE A 345 13.36 -8.64 -3.94
N MET A 346 13.12 -9.92 -3.65
CA MET A 346 14.07 -10.78 -2.94
C MET A 346 15.31 -11.10 -3.78
N GLU A 347 15.15 -11.39 -5.06
CA GLU A 347 16.25 -11.62 -5.99
C GLU A 347 17.11 -10.37 -6.17
N ALA A 348 16.48 -9.20 -6.30
CA ALA A 348 17.19 -7.91 -6.35
C ALA A 348 17.94 -7.60 -5.05
N ALA A 349 17.49 -8.15 -3.92
CA ALA A 349 18.19 -8.09 -2.64
C ALA A 349 19.30 -9.15 -2.49
N GLY A 350 19.58 -9.93 -3.54
CA GLY A 350 20.63 -10.97 -3.56
C GLY A 350 20.24 -12.25 -2.84
N GLN A 351 18.96 -12.47 -2.53
CA GLN A 351 18.47 -13.73 -1.97
C GLN A 351 18.11 -14.68 -3.11
N ALA A 352 18.72 -15.86 -3.14
CA ALA A 352 18.36 -16.90 -4.09
C ALA A 352 16.97 -17.45 -3.75
N MET A 353 16.00 -17.24 -4.63
CA MET A 353 14.66 -17.79 -4.47
C MET A 353 14.60 -19.20 -5.06
N PRO A 354 13.88 -20.14 -4.41
CA PRO A 354 13.56 -21.41 -5.04
C PRO A 354 12.84 -21.17 -6.37
N GLU A 355 13.07 -22.01 -7.36
CA GLU A 355 12.29 -21.96 -8.59
C GLU A 355 10.86 -22.40 -8.29
N THR A 356 9.86 -21.59 -8.66
CA THR A 356 8.45 -22.01 -8.66
C THR A 356 7.91 -21.90 -10.06
N LYS A 357 7.30 -22.98 -10.53
CA LYS A 357 6.65 -23.00 -11.82
C LYS A 357 5.18 -22.56 -11.64
N PRO A 358 4.70 -21.56 -12.40
CA PRO A 358 3.30 -21.17 -12.34
C PRO A 358 2.39 -22.22 -13.00
N THR A 359 1.10 -22.11 -12.73
CA THR A 359 0.05 -22.74 -13.54
C THR A 359 -0.31 -21.83 -14.71
N LEU A 360 -0.30 -22.34 -15.93
CA LEU A 360 -0.80 -21.63 -17.11
C LEU A 360 -2.29 -21.90 -17.26
N GLU A 361 -3.12 -20.88 -17.13
CA GLU A 361 -4.54 -20.97 -17.48
C GLU A 361 -4.75 -20.50 -18.91
N ILE A 362 -5.49 -21.27 -19.71
CA ILE A 362 -5.78 -20.97 -21.12
C ILE A 362 -7.26 -20.71 -21.36
N ASN A 363 -7.56 -19.75 -22.22
CA ASN A 363 -8.91 -19.50 -22.71
C ASN A 363 -9.15 -20.30 -24.00
N VAL A 364 -9.78 -21.47 -23.88
CA VAL A 364 -10.01 -22.38 -25.01
C VAL A 364 -10.95 -21.82 -26.08
N SER A 365 -11.73 -20.79 -25.75
CA SER A 365 -12.62 -20.09 -26.69
C SER A 365 -11.93 -18.97 -27.47
N HIS A 366 -10.68 -18.64 -27.11
CA HIS A 366 -9.94 -17.60 -27.77
C HIS A 366 -9.39 -18.07 -29.14
N PRO A 367 -9.51 -17.28 -30.23
CA PRO A 367 -9.08 -17.70 -31.57
C PRO A 367 -7.62 -18.16 -31.67
N LEU A 368 -6.71 -17.57 -30.88
CA LEU A 368 -5.31 -18.03 -30.83
C LEU A 368 -5.17 -19.44 -30.25
N VAL A 369 -5.99 -19.80 -29.26
CA VAL A 369 -5.95 -21.12 -28.63
C VAL A 369 -6.67 -22.14 -29.50
N GLU A 370 -7.75 -21.75 -30.18
CA GLU A 370 -8.39 -22.58 -31.21
C GLU A 370 -7.42 -22.89 -32.36
N ASN A 371 -6.73 -21.89 -32.90
CA ASN A 371 -5.71 -22.10 -33.93
C ASN A 371 -4.55 -22.99 -33.44
N LEU A 372 -4.17 -22.85 -32.16
CA LEU A 372 -3.16 -23.72 -31.55
C LEU A 372 -3.64 -25.18 -31.47
N LYS A 373 -4.93 -25.40 -31.20
CA LYS A 373 -5.54 -26.74 -31.19
C LYS A 373 -5.51 -27.41 -32.56
N GLU A 374 -5.67 -26.63 -33.63
CA GLU A 374 -5.65 -27.13 -35.01
C GLU A 374 -4.23 -27.32 -35.58
N GLU A 375 -3.18 -26.82 -34.92
CA GLU A 375 -1.81 -26.90 -35.44
C GLU A 375 -1.26 -28.34 -35.35
N ILE A 376 -0.90 -28.90 -36.50
CA ILE A 376 -0.44 -30.27 -36.66
C ILE A 376 1.09 -30.35 -36.62
N GLN A 377 1.80 -29.29 -37.02
CA GLN A 377 3.25 -29.27 -37.03
C GLN A 377 3.80 -29.07 -35.61
N GLU A 378 4.40 -30.11 -35.04
CA GLU A 378 4.93 -30.11 -33.66
C GLU A 378 5.90 -28.94 -33.39
N ASP A 379 6.84 -28.65 -34.30
CA ASP A 379 7.78 -27.54 -34.13
C ASP A 379 7.07 -26.18 -34.03
N ARG A 380 6.00 -25.99 -34.81
CA ARG A 380 5.22 -24.75 -34.82
C ARG A 380 4.30 -24.68 -33.60
N PHE A 381 3.70 -25.80 -33.21
CA PHE A 381 2.92 -25.91 -31.98
C PHE A 381 3.76 -25.55 -30.74
N ASN A 382 5.00 -26.06 -30.65
CA ASN A 382 5.93 -25.76 -29.57
C ASN A 382 6.31 -24.27 -29.54
N ASP A 383 6.63 -23.68 -30.69
CA ASP A 383 6.95 -22.25 -30.78
C ASP A 383 5.75 -21.38 -30.37
N LEU A 384 4.53 -21.72 -30.82
CA LEU A 384 3.31 -20.99 -30.47
C LEU A 384 2.95 -21.13 -28.99
N SER A 385 3.08 -22.33 -28.42
CA SER A 385 2.83 -22.58 -26.98
C SER A 385 3.80 -21.77 -26.11
N MET A 386 5.07 -21.71 -26.52
CA MET A 386 6.06 -20.90 -25.84
C MET A 386 5.79 -19.39 -25.97
N ILE A 387 5.38 -18.92 -27.15
CA ILE A 387 4.99 -17.51 -27.33
C ILE A 387 3.78 -17.18 -26.46
N LEU A 388 2.79 -18.07 -26.38
CA LEU A 388 1.61 -17.88 -25.54
C LEU A 388 2.02 -17.74 -24.05
N PHE A 389 2.94 -18.59 -23.59
CA PHE A 389 3.50 -18.51 -22.24
C PHE A 389 4.27 -17.19 -22.01
N ASP A 390 5.17 -16.84 -22.93
CA ASP A 390 5.98 -15.62 -22.85
C ASP A 390 5.09 -14.36 -22.84
N GLN A 391 4.02 -14.35 -23.63
CA GLN A 391 3.01 -13.27 -23.64
C GLN A 391 2.24 -13.17 -22.32
N ALA A 392 1.81 -14.30 -21.76
CA ALA A 392 1.14 -14.33 -20.46
C ALA A 392 2.06 -13.79 -19.35
N SER A 393 3.34 -14.18 -19.35
CA SER A 393 4.33 -13.65 -18.41
C SER A 393 4.50 -12.13 -18.53
N LEU A 394 4.65 -11.62 -19.76
CA LEU A 394 4.77 -10.18 -20.02
C LEU A 394 3.52 -9.39 -19.61
N ALA A 395 2.33 -9.92 -19.87
CA ALA A 395 1.06 -9.27 -19.51
C ALA A 395 0.90 -9.08 -17.99
N GLU A 396 1.59 -9.90 -17.20
CA GLU A 396 1.60 -9.83 -15.74
C GLU A 396 2.76 -8.99 -15.17
N GLY A 397 3.54 -8.35 -16.04
CA GLY A 397 4.73 -7.57 -15.65
C GLY A 397 5.95 -8.43 -15.36
N GLY A 398 5.93 -9.70 -15.74
CA GLY A 398 7.07 -10.60 -15.65
C GLY A 398 8.20 -10.20 -16.60
N GLN A 399 9.40 -10.67 -16.28
CA GLN A 399 10.55 -10.60 -17.18
C GLN A 399 10.73 -11.94 -17.90
N LEU A 400 11.16 -11.89 -19.16
CA LEU A 400 11.48 -13.10 -19.91
C LEU A 400 12.88 -13.59 -19.54
N ASP A 401 13.01 -14.89 -19.31
CA ASP A 401 14.31 -15.53 -19.06
C ASP A 401 15.26 -15.40 -20.25
N ASP A 402 14.72 -15.54 -21.47
CA ASP A 402 15.46 -15.38 -22.71
C ASP A 402 14.68 -14.52 -23.71
N PRO A 403 14.82 -13.18 -23.62
CA PRO A 403 14.18 -12.26 -24.55
C PRO A 403 14.61 -12.49 -26.02
N ALA A 404 15.83 -13.01 -26.25
CA ALA A 404 16.33 -13.24 -27.61
C ALA A 404 15.61 -14.43 -28.26
N ALA A 405 15.41 -15.52 -27.51
CA ALA A 405 14.63 -16.67 -27.98
C ALA A 405 13.18 -16.27 -28.32
N TYR A 406 12.53 -15.47 -27.47
CA TYR A 406 11.19 -14.95 -27.74
C TYR A 406 11.14 -14.18 -29.07
N VAL A 407 12.05 -13.23 -29.27
CA VAL A 407 12.12 -12.44 -30.51
C VAL A 407 12.40 -13.32 -31.73
N GLN A 408 13.26 -14.34 -31.60
CA GLN A 408 13.53 -15.29 -32.69
C GLN A 408 12.27 -16.08 -33.10
N ARG A 409 11.48 -16.57 -32.13
CA ARG A 409 10.21 -17.27 -32.40
C ARG A 409 9.20 -16.36 -33.10
N ILE A 410 9.05 -15.12 -32.64
CA ILE A 410 8.18 -14.12 -33.28
C ILE A 410 8.63 -13.82 -34.72
N ASN A 411 9.93 -13.60 -34.93
CA ASN A 411 10.46 -13.34 -36.28
C ASN A 411 10.24 -14.52 -37.22
N LYS A 412 10.39 -15.76 -36.74
CA LYS A 412 10.11 -16.97 -37.51
C LYS A 412 8.65 -17.01 -37.97
N LEU A 413 7.70 -16.69 -37.08
CA LEU A 413 6.27 -16.63 -37.42
C LEU A 413 5.96 -15.51 -38.43
N LEU A 414 6.50 -14.30 -38.22
CA LEU A 414 6.29 -13.17 -39.13
C LEU A 414 6.79 -13.48 -40.55
N LEU A 415 7.95 -14.15 -40.67
CA LEU A 415 8.47 -14.59 -41.97
C LEU A 415 7.58 -15.63 -42.65
N GLN A 416 6.97 -16.52 -41.89
CA GLN A 416 6.02 -17.51 -42.42
C GLN A 416 4.73 -16.87 -42.91
N LEU A 417 4.24 -15.81 -42.25
CA LEU A 417 3.05 -15.05 -42.65
C LEU A 417 3.29 -14.12 -43.85
N SER A 418 4.54 -13.71 -44.07
CA SER A 418 4.93 -12.82 -45.18
C SER A 418 5.09 -13.53 -46.54
N LYS A 419 5.00 -14.86 -46.54
CA LYS A 419 5.00 -15.71 -47.73
C LYS A 419 3.59 -16.15 -48.05
#